data_AF-A0A7C6VUH4-F1
#
_entry.id   AF-A0A7C6VUH4-F1
#
_cell.length_a   1.000
_cell.length_b   1.000
_cell.length_c   1.000
_cell.angle_alpha   90.00
_cell.angle_beta   90.00
_cell.angle_gamma   90.00
#
_symmetry.space_group_name_H-M   'P 1'
#
loop_
_entity.id
_entity.type
_entity.pdbx_description
1 polymer ?
#
loop_
_entity_poly.entity_id
_entity_poly.type
_entity_poly.pdbx_seq_one_letter_code
_entity_poly.pdbx_strand_id
1 'polypeptide(L)'
;PILHVNKIDNEIQKYINEKKNEFLNTVKNFEKANINLEYEFNVKYNSNEYKNVMYIHTVIYKYVGGEDYTRIDKSISYDAKRKKILNLEDFFINNKYLSELSKLSYYYMIEYFNTNDLNYDDNNIKQVTGENVNNFSNYSFHQTGLDIIFPPTKDSTLKYKVKITIPYKDINHILKEEYRNIGFSINVKPILDVNKRDISSLKIKN
;
A
#
# COMPACT_ATOMS: atom_id res chain seq x y z
N PRO A 1 -15.52 -4.22 4.38
CA PRO A 1 -16.08 -3.29 3.37
C PRO A 1 -17.30 -3.94 2.75
N ILE A 2 -18.31 -3.16 2.37
CA ILE A 2 -19.38 -3.60 1.47
C ILE A 2 -19.25 -2.71 0.24
N LEU A 3 -18.61 -3.23 -0.81
CA LEU A 3 -18.38 -2.51 -2.06
C LEU A 3 -19.50 -2.78 -3.07
N HIS A 4 -20.49 -3.60 -2.70
CA HIS A 4 -21.58 -4.05 -3.55
C HIS A 4 -21.10 -4.79 -4.81
N VAL A 5 -19.87 -5.31 -4.77
CA VAL A 5 -19.28 -6.20 -5.78
C VAL A 5 -18.94 -7.50 -5.08
N ASN A 6 -19.90 -8.45 -5.09
CA ASN A 6 -19.83 -9.71 -4.33
C ASN A 6 -18.48 -10.42 -4.44
N LYS A 7 -17.87 -10.44 -5.64
CA LYS A 7 -16.58 -11.09 -5.86
C LYS A 7 -15.46 -10.46 -5.01
N ILE A 8 -15.37 -9.13 -4.96
CA ILE A 8 -14.34 -8.43 -4.22
C ILE A 8 -14.63 -8.48 -2.72
N ASP A 9 -15.90 -8.28 -2.34
CA ASP A 9 -16.32 -8.36 -0.95
C ASP A 9 -15.95 -9.74 -0.36
N ASN A 10 -16.19 -10.82 -1.11
CA ASN A 10 -15.80 -12.17 -0.71
C ASN A 10 -14.28 -12.35 -0.60
N GLU A 11 -13.50 -11.84 -1.56
CA GLU A 11 -12.02 -11.93 -1.52
C GLU A 11 -11.43 -11.18 -0.32
N ILE A 12 -11.94 -9.99 -0.03
CA ILE A 12 -11.50 -9.19 1.12
C ILE A 12 -11.93 -9.86 2.43
N GLN A 13 -13.18 -10.30 2.53
CA GLN A 13 -13.67 -11.00 3.72
C GLN A 13 -12.90 -12.29 3.98
N LYS A 14 -12.63 -13.08 2.94
CA LYS A 14 -11.81 -14.29 3.05
C LYS A 14 -10.43 -13.95 3.61
N TYR A 15 -9.75 -12.96 3.04
CA TYR A 15 -8.44 -12.52 3.52
C TYR A 15 -8.46 -12.01 4.97
N ILE A 16 -9.44 -11.17 5.34
CA ILE A 16 -9.60 -10.67 6.71
C ILE A 16 -9.84 -11.83 7.67
N ASN A 17 -10.70 -12.78 7.32
CA ASN A 17 -11.02 -13.94 8.15
C ASN A 17 -9.81 -14.87 8.32
N GLU A 18 -9.04 -15.12 7.26
CA GLU A 18 -7.76 -15.84 7.34
C GLU A 18 -6.82 -15.16 8.34
N LYS A 19 -6.62 -13.83 8.22
CA LYS A 19 -5.74 -13.07 9.11
C LYS A 19 -6.25 -12.95 10.54
N LYS A 20 -7.57 -12.94 10.74
CA LYS A 20 -8.22 -12.99 12.06
C LYS A 20 -8.04 -14.36 12.71
N ASN A 21 -8.19 -15.45 11.96
CA ASN A 21 -7.99 -16.81 12.48
C ASN A 21 -6.53 -17.05 12.89
N GLU A 22 -5.56 -16.59 12.07
CA GLU A 22 -4.15 -16.59 12.45
C GLU A 22 -3.92 -15.86 13.78
N PHE A 23 -4.51 -14.66 13.93
CA PHE A 23 -4.41 -13.86 15.15
C PHE A 23 -5.01 -14.55 16.37
N LEU A 24 -6.24 -15.08 16.25
CA LEU A 24 -6.91 -15.79 17.34
C LEU A 24 -6.16 -17.06 17.76
N ASN A 25 -5.50 -17.75 16.83
CA ASN A 25 -4.66 -18.89 17.16
C ASN A 25 -3.43 -18.47 17.98
N THR A 26 -2.81 -17.34 17.66
CA THR A 26 -1.72 -16.76 18.47
C THR A 26 -2.20 -16.41 19.88
N VAL A 27 -3.34 -15.72 20.00
CA VAL A 27 -3.94 -15.36 21.31
C VAL A 27 -4.19 -16.60 22.16
N LYS A 28 -4.85 -17.63 21.60
CA LYS A 28 -5.11 -18.90 22.30
C LYS A 28 -3.85 -19.59 22.81
N ASN A 29 -2.74 -19.48 22.07
CA ASN A 29 -1.47 -20.07 22.50
C ASN A 29 -0.87 -19.32 23.69
N PHE A 30 -0.97 -17.99 23.72
CA PHE A 30 -0.52 -17.18 24.86
C PHE A 30 -1.40 -17.38 26.09
N GLU A 31 -2.72 -17.44 25.92
CA GLU A 31 -3.66 -17.74 27.01
C GLU A 31 -3.37 -19.11 27.64
N LYS A 32 -3.11 -20.15 26.83
CA LYS A 32 -2.70 -21.48 27.33
C LYS A 32 -1.39 -21.45 28.11
N ALA A 33 -0.50 -20.52 27.80
CA ALA A 33 0.76 -20.32 28.51
C ALA A 33 0.61 -19.41 29.75
N ASN A 34 -0.61 -19.00 30.11
CA ASN A 34 -0.91 -18.04 31.18
C ASN A 34 -0.21 -16.68 31.00
N ILE A 35 0.02 -16.28 29.74
CA ILE A 35 0.57 -14.97 29.40
C ILE A 35 -0.60 -14.00 29.21
N ASN A 36 -0.74 -13.04 30.13
CA ASN A 36 -1.79 -12.03 30.08
C ASN A 36 -1.30 -10.76 29.38
N LEU A 37 -1.81 -10.49 28.18
CA LEU A 37 -1.43 -9.36 27.33
C LEU A 37 -2.69 -8.68 26.80
N GLU A 38 -2.55 -7.42 26.40
CA GLU A 38 -3.56 -6.74 25.62
C GLU A 38 -3.50 -7.21 24.15
N TYR A 39 -4.66 -7.37 23.53
CA TYR A 39 -4.81 -7.89 22.19
C TYR A 39 -5.68 -6.96 21.34
N GLU A 40 -5.17 -6.56 20.17
CA GLU A 40 -5.95 -5.74 19.23
C GLU A 40 -5.85 -6.26 17.80
N PHE A 41 -6.99 -6.25 17.09
CA PHE A 41 -7.09 -6.57 15.67
C PHE A 41 -7.95 -5.51 14.97
N ASN A 42 -7.28 -4.59 14.28
CA ASN A 42 -7.91 -3.45 13.63
C ASN A 42 -7.79 -3.58 12.11
N VAL A 43 -8.91 -3.46 11.39
CA VAL A 43 -8.94 -3.49 9.93
C VAL A 43 -9.36 -2.12 9.40
N LYS A 44 -8.59 -1.58 8.48
CA LYS A 44 -8.91 -0.38 7.71
C LYS A 44 -8.92 -0.72 6.23
N TYR A 45 -9.71 0.01 5.45
CA TYR A 45 -9.67 -0.08 4.00
C TYR A 45 -9.88 1.30 3.39
N ASN A 46 -9.22 1.51 2.25
CA ASN A 46 -9.47 2.64 1.37
C ASN A 46 -9.79 2.10 -0.02
N SER A 47 -10.64 2.80 -0.76
CA SER A 47 -10.97 2.46 -2.14
C SER A 47 -10.98 3.69 -3.02
N ASN A 48 -10.56 3.53 -4.27
CA ASN A 48 -10.75 4.52 -5.32
C ASN A 48 -11.15 3.84 -6.63
N GLU A 49 -11.77 4.59 -7.52
CA GLU A 49 -12.12 4.12 -8.86
C GLU A 49 -11.46 5.01 -9.91
N TYR A 50 -10.91 4.41 -10.95
CA TYR A 50 -10.39 5.12 -12.10
C TYR A 50 -10.50 4.27 -13.36
N LYS A 51 -11.09 4.83 -14.42
CA LYS A 51 -11.30 4.16 -15.72
C LYS A 51 -11.95 2.76 -15.63
N ASN A 52 -13.01 2.65 -14.82
CA ASN A 52 -13.74 1.39 -14.54
C ASN A 52 -12.94 0.35 -13.75
N VAL A 53 -11.76 0.71 -13.23
CA VAL A 53 -11.00 -0.13 -12.32
C VAL A 53 -11.21 0.37 -10.90
N MET A 54 -11.76 -0.48 -10.05
CA MET A 54 -11.83 -0.24 -8.61
C MET A 54 -10.57 -0.78 -7.95
N TYR A 55 -9.90 0.06 -7.18
CA TYR A 55 -8.72 -0.27 -6.39
C TYR A 55 -9.11 -0.27 -4.93
N ILE A 56 -8.75 -1.32 -4.20
CA ILE A 56 -9.04 -1.47 -2.78
C ILE A 56 -7.76 -1.81 -2.07
N HIS A 57 -7.38 -0.99 -1.10
CA HIS A 57 -6.23 -1.22 -0.25
C HIS A 57 -6.72 -1.49 1.17
N THR A 58 -6.47 -2.72 1.66
CA THR A 58 -6.82 -3.17 3.01
C THR A 58 -5.58 -3.19 3.88
N VAL A 59 -5.67 -2.61 5.08
CA VAL A 59 -4.61 -2.59 6.07
C VAL A 59 -5.10 -3.24 7.35
N ILE A 60 -4.37 -4.24 7.84
CA ILE A 60 -4.63 -4.94 9.08
C ILE A 60 -3.52 -4.58 10.07
N TYR A 61 -3.90 -4.08 11.24
CA TYR A 61 -3.03 -3.88 12.39
C TYR A 61 -3.33 -4.95 13.43
N LYS A 62 -2.30 -5.68 13.86
CA LYS A 62 -2.38 -6.73 14.88
C LYS A 62 -1.45 -6.38 16.05
N TYR A 63 -1.93 -6.52 17.27
CA TYR A 63 -1.12 -6.39 18.49
C TYR A 63 -1.37 -7.60 19.39
N VAL A 64 -0.29 -8.28 19.78
CA VAL A 64 -0.32 -9.49 20.61
C VAL A 64 0.65 -9.40 21.79
N GLY A 65 0.81 -8.19 22.32
CA GLY A 65 1.92 -7.82 23.20
C GLY A 65 3.23 -7.58 22.43
N GLY A 66 4.07 -6.68 22.95
CA GLY A 66 5.31 -6.24 22.33
C GLY A 66 5.41 -4.71 22.26
N GLU A 67 6.42 -4.20 21.56
CA GLU A 67 6.63 -2.75 21.44
C GLU A 67 5.67 -2.09 20.44
N ASP A 68 5.33 -2.77 19.35
CA ASP A 68 4.62 -2.17 18.22
C ASP A 68 3.57 -3.11 17.59
N TYR A 69 2.66 -2.50 16.83
CA TYR A 69 1.70 -3.21 16.00
C TYR A 69 2.38 -3.85 14.79
N THR A 70 2.00 -5.10 14.50
CA THR A 70 2.27 -5.68 13.18
C THR A 70 1.27 -5.12 12.17
N ARG A 71 1.78 -4.49 11.11
CA ARG A 71 0.98 -4.04 9.96
C ARG A 71 1.08 -5.02 8.80
N ILE A 72 -0.05 -5.30 8.16
CA ILE A 72 -0.13 -6.11 6.94
C ILE A 72 -1.04 -5.42 5.93
N ASP A 73 -0.56 -5.27 4.71
CA ASP A 73 -1.28 -4.62 3.62
C ASP A 73 -1.66 -5.65 2.54
N LYS A 74 -2.82 -5.43 1.91
CA LYS A 74 -3.24 -6.14 0.69
C LYS A 74 -4.04 -5.21 -0.20
N SER A 75 -3.62 -5.09 -1.46
CA SER A 75 -4.39 -4.40 -2.49
C SER A 75 -5.05 -5.37 -3.47
N ILE A 76 -6.22 -4.98 -3.97
CA ILE A 76 -6.98 -5.67 -5.03
C ILE A 76 -7.38 -4.63 -6.07
N SER A 77 -7.15 -4.94 -7.34
CA SER A 77 -7.61 -4.16 -8.49
C SER A 77 -8.68 -4.96 -9.22
N TYR A 78 -9.82 -4.34 -9.55
CA TYR A 78 -10.92 -5.00 -10.23
C TYR A 78 -11.45 -4.17 -11.40
N ASP A 79 -11.40 -4.74 -12.59
CA ASP A 79 -12.01 -4.19 -13.79
C ASP A 79 -13.52 -4.50 -13.77
N ALA A 80 -14.33 -3.49 -13.47
CA ALA A 80 -15.78 -3.61 -13.39
C ALA A 80 -16.42 -3.94 -14.75
N LYS A 81 -15.81 -3.45 -15.84
CA LYS A 81 -16.30 -3.70 -17.20
C LYS A 81 -16.05 -5.14 -17.63
N ARG A 82 -14.85 -5.67 -17.36
CA ARG A 82 -14.45 -7.05 -17.72
C ARG A 82 -14.78 -8.07 -16.63
N LYS A 83 -15.28 -7.63 -15.48
CA LYS A 83 -15.55 -8.44 -14.28
C LYS A 83 -14.33 -9.28 -13.81
N LYS A 84 -13.13 -8.72 -13.96
CA LYS A 84 -11.84 -9.43 -13.75
C LYS A 84 -11.03 -8.75 -12.65
N ILE A 85 -10.40 -9.56 -11.80
CA ILE A 85 -9.32 -9.07 -10.93
C ILE A 85 -8.08 -8.86 -11.80
N LEU A 86 -7.45 -7.69 -11.66
CA LEU A 86 -6.26 -7.31 -12.40
C LEU A 86 -5.01 -7.48 -11.53
N ASN A 87 -3.97 -8.04 -12.13
CA ASN A 87 -2.62 -8.02 -11.58
C ASN A 87 -1.87 -6.79 -12.10
N LEU A 88 -0.76 -6.42 -11.46
CA LEU A 88 0.03 -5.26 -11.88
C LEU A 88 0.46 -5.34 -13.35
N GLU A 89 0.85 -6.53 -13.83
CA GLU A 89 1.25 -6.76 -15.22
C GLU A 89 0.11 -6.51 -16.24
N ASP A 90 -1.16 -6.62 -15.84
CA ASP A 90 -2.29 -6.45 -16.74
C ASP A 90 -2.37 -5.02 -17.31
N PHE A 91 -1.69 -4.05 -16.69
CA PHE A 91 -1.69 -2.63 -17.08
C PHE A 91 -0.61 -2.27 -18.12
N PHE A 92 0.40 -3.12 -18.33
CA PHE A 92 1.61 -2.76 -19.09
C PHE A 92 1.73 -3.51 -20.42
N ILE A 93 2.40 -2.90 -21.40
CA ILE A 93 2.51 -3.44 -22.76
C ILE A 93 3.47 -4.63 -22.89
N ASN A 94 4.44 -4.76 -21.98
CA ASN A 94 5.46 -5.81 -22.03
C ASN A 94 5.97 -6.15 -20.63
N ASN A 95 6.77 -7.22 -20.54
CA ASN A 95 7.36 -7.73 -19.30
C ASN A 95 8.50 -6.87 -18.72
N LYS A 96 8.99 -5.84 -19.42
CA LYS A 96 10.01 -4.92 -18.90
C LYS A 96 9.45 -3.88 -17.94
N TYR A 97 8.14 -3.88 -17.70
CA TYR A 97 7.48 -2.93 -16.81
C TYR A 97 8.09 -2.89 -15.40
N LEU A 98 8.55 -4.02 -14.86
CA LEU A 98 9.18 -4.06 -13.53
C LEU A 98 10.48 -3.26 -13.47
N SER A 99 11.30 -3.31 -14.53
CA SER A 99 12.55 -2.55 -14.59
C SER A 99 12.27 -1.04 -14.65
N GLU A 100 11.28 -0.64 -15.43
CA GLU A 100 10.88 0.77 -15.52
C GLU A 100 10.21 1.27 -14.23
N LEU A 101 9.34 0.46 -13.62
CA LEU A 101 8.75 0.78 -12.31
C LEU A 101 9.81 0.88 -11.22
N SER A 102 10.83 0.02 -11.23
CA SER A 102 11.94 0.08 -10.29
C SER A 102 12.70 1.40 -10.37
N LYS A 103 13.09 1.81 -11.58
CA LYS A 103 13.79 3.09 -11.81
C LYS A 103 12.94 4.29 -11.42
N LEU A 104 11.67 4.33 -11.87
CA LEU A 104 10.75 5.42 -11.58
C LEU A 104 10.43 5.48 -10.08
N SER A 105 10.21 4.34 -9.43
CA SER A 105 9.92 4.29 -8.00
C SER A 105 11.10 4.75 -7.17
N TYR A 106 12.32 4.31 -7.51
CA TYR A 106 13.54 4.81 -6.88
C TYR A 106 13.63 6.34 -6.99
N TYR A 107 13.53 6.88 -8.21
CA TYR A 107 13.57 8.33 -8.45
C TYR A 107 12.53 9.09 -7.60
N TYR A 108 11.26 8.68 -7.68
CA TYR A 108 10.17 9.36 -6.96
C TYR A 108 10.23 9.18 -5.45
N MET A 109 10.83 8.10 -4.97
CA MET A 109 11.06 7.89 -3.55
C MET A 109 12.18 8.80 -3.04
N ILE A 110 13.30 8.92 -3.75
CA ILE A 110 14.36 9.88 -3.41
C ILE A 110 13.81 11.31 -3.37
N GLU A 111 13.05 11.71 -4.39
CA GLU A 111 12.37 13.02 -4.43
C GLU A 111 11.44 13.22 -3.23
N TYR A 112 10.68 12.18 -2.84
CA TYR A 112 9.83 12.22 -1.64
C TYR A 112 10.65 12.50 -0.37
N PHE A 113 11.74 11.77 -0.14
CA PHE A 113 12.55 11.97 1.06
C PHE A 113 13.21 13.35 1.08
N ASN A 114 13.78 13.78 -0.05
CA ASN A 114 14.43 15.08 -0.18
C ASN A 114 13.44 16.24 0.03
N THR A 115 12.26 16.17 -0.59
CA THR A 115 11.23 17.22 -0.48
C THR A 115 10.70 17.37 0.95
N ASN A 116 10.74 16.30 1.75
CA ASN A 116 10.23 16.28 3.12
C ASN A 116 11.32 16.42 4.18
N ASP A 117 12.59 16.65 3.80
CA ASP A 117 13.73 16.74 4.72
C ASP A 117 13.86 15.50 5.63
N LEU A 118 13.71 14.32 5.03
CA LEU A 118 13.75 13.03 5.73
C LEU A 118 15.03 12.28 5.38
N ASN A 119 15.72 11.79 6.41
CA ASN A 119 16.89 10.93 6.23
C ASN A 119 16.50 9.55 5.68
N TYR A 120 17.31 9.04 4.76
CA TYR A 120 17.17 7.70 4.20
C TYR A 120 18.54 7.06 3.97
N ASP A 121 18.55 5.73 3.93
CA ASP A 121 19.68 4.94 3.44
C ASP A 121 19.41 4.54 1.99
N ASP A 122 20.34 4.84 1.08
CA ASP A 122 20.18 4.61 -0.35
C ASP A 122 20.04 3.13 -0.72
N ASN A 123 20.75 2.24 -0.02
CA ASN A 123 20.65 0.80 -0.25
C ASN A 123 19.26 0.29 0.17
N ASN A 124 18.73 0.83 1.26
CA ASN A 124 17.37 0.52 1.69
C ASN A 124 16.32 0.95 0.66
N ILE A 125 16.48 2.15 0.06
CA ILE A 125 15.58 2.60 -1.02
C ILE A 125 15.68 1.64 -2.21
N LYS A 126 16.90 1.30 -2.66
CA LYS A 126 17.12 0.35 -3.75
C LYS A 126 16.50 -1.02 -3.49
N GLN A 127 16.54 -1.50 -2.25
CA GLN A 127 15.95 -2.78 -1.87
C GLN A 127 14.42 -2.76 -2.04
N VAL A 128 13.75 -1.74 -1.48
CA VAL A 128 12.28 -1.67 -1.50
C VAL A 128 11.71 -1.22 -2.85
N THR A 129 12.50 -0.56 -3.69
CA THR A 129 12.11 -0.20 -5.06
C THR A 129 12.67 -1.15 -6.12
N GLY A 130 13.36 -2.23 -5.74
CA GLY A 130 13.97 -3.17 -6.69
C GLY A 130 12.95 -3.90 -7.57
N GLU A 131 13.44 -4.56 -8.63
CA GLU A 131 12.66 -5.28 -9.66
C GLU A 131 11.97 -6.55 -9.14
N ASN A 132 11.11 -6.41 -8.14
CA ASN A 132 10.33 -7.48 -7.54
C ASN A 132 8.85 -7.09 -7.54
N VAL A 133 7.99 -7.93 -8.12
CA VAL A 133 6.54 -7.67 -8.21
C VAL A 133 5.90 -7.39 -6.84
N ASN A 134 6.42 -7.99 -5.77
CA ASN A 134 5.90 -7.81 -4.40
C ASN A 134 6.14 -6.38 -3.88
N ASN A 135 7.21 -5.73 -4.30
CA ASN A 135 7.51 -4.34 -3.94
C ASN A 135 6.44 -3.37 -4.47
N PHE A 136 5.77 -3.74 -5.55
CA PHE A 136 4.76 -2.94 -6.23
C PHE A 136 3.33 -3.49 -6.04
N SER A 137 3.11 -4.30 -4.99
CA SER A 137 1.84 -5.00 -4.75
C SER A 137 0.69 -4.08 -4.30
N ASN A 138 1.02 -2.92 -3.71
CA ASN A 138 0.02 -1.96 -3.24
C ASN A 138 0.04 -0.72 -4.14
N TYR A 139 -0.84 -0.70 -5.13
CA TYR A 139 -0.90 0.36 -6.12
C TYR A 139 -2.33 0.79 -6.45
N SER A 140 -2.47 1.99 -7.00
CA SER A 140 -3.72 2.43 -7.63
C SER A 140 -3.47 3.49 -8.69
N PHE A 141 -4.25 3.45 -9.78
CA PHE A 141 -4.27 4.57 -10.72
C PHE A 141 -5.32 5.60 -10.30
N HIS A 142 -5.04 6.86 -10.59
CA HIS A 142 -5.94 7.99 -10.40
C HIS A 142 -5.61 9.07 -11.43
N GLN A 143 -6.27 10.24 -11.36
CA GLN A 143 -6.19 11.27 -12.40
C GLN A 143 -4.78 11.75 -12.74
N THR A 144 -3.84 11.73 -11.79
CA THR A 144 -2.50 12.31 -12.02
C THR A 144 -1.39 11.28 -12.24
N GLY A 145 -1.62 10.00 -11.94
CA GLY A 145 -0.60 8.98 -12.13
C GLY A 145 -0.93 7.63 -11.51
N LEU A 146 0.14 6.86 -11.29
CA LEU A 146 0.16 5.62 -10.55
C LEU A 146 0.67 5.88 -9.13
N ASP A 147 -0.17 5.68 -8.13
CA ASP A 147 0.24 5.62 -6.74
C ASP A 147 0.84 4.25 -6.43
N ILE A 148 1.97 4.24 -5.73
CA ILE A 148 2.57 3.03 -5.15
C ILE A 148 2.78 3.27 -3.66
N ILE A 149 2.30 2.33 -2.85
CA ILE A 149 2.37 2.37 -1.38
C ILE A 149 3.41 1.35 -0.92
N PHE A 150 4.48 1.86 -0.33
CA PHE A 150 5.50 1.06 0.33
C PHE A 150 5.18 1.02 1.83
N PRO A 151 4.70 -0.12 2.38
CA PRO A 151 4.51 -0.27 3.82
C PRO A 151 5.84 -0.23 4.56
N PRO A 152 5.84 0.11 5.87
CA PRO A 152 7.02 -0.07 6.69
C PRO A 152 7.46 -1.54 6.69
N THR A 153 8.77 -1.78 6.65
CA THR A 153 9.34 -3.13 6.62
C THR A 153 9.73 -3.59 8.02
N LYS A 154 9.63 -4.90 8.27
CA LYS A 154 9.95 -5.49 9.59
C LYS A 154 11.43 -5.36 9.97
N ASP A 155 12.31 -5.37 8.98
CA ASP A 155 13.76 -5.20 9.11
C ASP A 155 14.17 -3.72 9.25
N SER A 156 13.21 -2.79 9.33
CA SER A 156 13.43 -1.35 9.43
C SER A 156 14.12 -0.71 8.21
N THR A 157 14.27 -1.44 7.10
CA THR A 157 14.69 -0.91 5.80
C THR A 157 13.86 0.32 5.41
N LEU A 158 12.54 0.27 5.62
CA LEU A 158 11.65 1.41 5.54
C LEU A 158 10.88 1.58 6.85
N LYS A 159 11.13 2.68 7.58
CA LYS A 159 10.58 2.91 8.92
C LYS A 159 9.09 3.28 8.93
N TYR A 160 8.62 3.97 7.90
CA TYR A 160 7.24 4.45 7.81
C TYR A 160 6.67 4.19 6.42
N LYS A 161 5.34 4.19 6.34
CA LYS A 161 4.63 4.10 5.07
C LYS A 161 5.03 5.26 4.16
N VAL A 162 5.53 4.95 2.98
CA VAL A 162 5.77 5.93 1.92
C VAL A 162 4.75 5.69 0.80
N LYS A 163 4.18 6.77 0.30
CA LYS A 163 3.33 6.76 -0.88
C LYS A 163 3.96 7.69 -1.91
N ILE A 164 4.30 7.16 -3.08
CA ILE A 164 4.78 7.94 -4.22
C ILE A 164 3.73 7.95 -5.31
N THR A 165 3.76 8.98 -6.15
CA THR A 165 2.93 9.06 -7.36
C THR A 165 3.86 9.17 -8.57
N ILE A 166 3.84 8.17 -9.45
CA ILE A 166 4.52 8.22 -10.75
C ILE A 166 3.56 8.87 -11.75
N PRO A 167 3.85 10.09 -12.25
CA PRO A 167 2.92 10.82 -13.09
C PRO A 167 2.85 10.23 -14.50
N TYR A 168 1.71 10.44 -15.16
CA TYR A 168 1.48 9.89 -16.50
C TYR A 168 2.49 10.32 -17.56
N LYS A 169 3.08 11.51 -17.43
CA LYS A 169 4.17 11.95 -18.33
C LYS A 169 5.34 10.96 -18.38
N ASP A 170 5.58 10.23 -17.29
CA ASP A 170 6.72 9.32 -17.19
C ASP A 170 6.31 7.87 -17.39
N ILE A 171 5.07 7.48 -17.03
CA ILE A 171 4.63 6.07 -17.11
C ILE A 171 3.82 5.73 -18.39
N ASN A 172 3.27 6.71 -19.12
CA ASN A 172 2.38 6.44 -20.27
C ASN A 172 2.99 5.52 -21.33
N HIS A 173 4.30 5.66 -21.59
CA HIS A 173 4.98 4.93 -22.66
C HIS A 173 5.05 3.41 -22.41
N ILE A 174 4.92 2.95 -21.16
CA ILE A 174 4.87 1.52 -20.81
C ILE A 174 3.46 0.99 -20.55
N LEU A 175 2.44 1.86 -20.48
CA LEU A 175 1.06 1.46 -20.25
C LEU A 175 0.37 1.00 -21.54
N LYS A 176 -0.55 0.04 -21.42
CA LYS A 176 -1.52 -0.27 -22.49
C LYS A 176 -2.41 0.95 -22.75
N GLU A 177 -2.86 1.11 -23.98
CA GLU A 177 -3.53 2.32 -24.45
C GLU A 177 -4.74 2.71 -23.59
N GLU A 178 -5.54 1.73 -23.16
CA GLU A 178 -6.73 1.99 -22.35
C GLU A 178 -6.41 2.63 -20.99
N TYR A 179 -5.19 2.44 -20.44
CA TYR A 179 -4.79 2.93 -19.13
C TYR A 179 -4.00 4.25 -19.18
N ARG A 180 -3.51 4.67 -20.36
CA ARG A 180 -2.77 5.94 -20.54
C ARG A 180 -3.61 7.18 -20.26
N ASN A 181 -3.04 8.24 -19.70
CA ASN A 181 -3.74 9.51 -19.54
C ASN A 181 -2.91 10.66 -20.11
N ILE A 182 -3.47 11.36 -21.09
CA ILE A 182 -2.82 12.44 -21.84
C ILE A 182 -3.40 13.81 -21.40
N GLY A 183 -4.42 13.81 -20.54
CA GLY A 183 -5.24 14.98 -20.24
C GLY A 183 -4.85 15.83 -19.03
N PHE A 184 -3.76 15.50 -18.32
CA PHE A 184 -3.39 16.22 -17.09
C PHE A 184 -1.87 16.39 -16.94
N SER A 185 -1.37 17.57 -17.32
CA SER A 185 -0.07 18.10 -16.92
C SER A 185 -0.23 18.89 -15.62
N ILE A 186 -0.25 18.20 -14.48
CA ILE A 186 -0.15 18.85 -13.17
C ILE A 186 1.19 18.47 -12.54
N ASN A 187 1.95 19.49 -12.11
CA ASN A 187 3.07 19.32 -11.18
C ASN A 187 2.50 18.83 -9.84
N VAL A 188 2.44 17.52 -9.63
CA VAL A 188 1.96 16.95 -8.37
C VAL A 188 3.11 16.93 -7.37
N LYS A 189 2.98 17.71 -6.30
CA LYS A 189 3.76 17.48 -5.08
C LYS A 189 3.23 16.20 -4.40
N PRO A 190 4.10 15.29 -3.92
CA PRO A 190 3.67 14.07 -3.27
C PRO A 190 2.68 14.34 -2.13
N ILE A 191 1.57 13.61 -2.12
CA ILE A 191 0.52 13.75 -1.10
C ILE A 191 0.97 13.03 0.17
N LEU A 192 1.13 13.80 1.25
CA LEU A 192 1.30 13.30 2.61
C LEU A 192 0.05 12.49 3.01
N ASP A 193 0.24 11.20 3.31
CA ASP A 193 -0.67 10.48 4.21
C ASP A 193 0.08 10.19 5.51
N VAL A 194 0.53 11.29 6.14
CA VAL A 194 1.03 11.30 7.49
C VAL A 194 -0.19 11.43 8.38
N ASN A 195 -0.72 10.30 8.84
CA ASN A 195 -1.50 10.28 10.06
C ASN A 195 -0.56 10.69 11.21
N LYS A 196 -0.27 12.00 11.36
CA LYS A 196 0.21 12.54 12.63
C LYS A 196 -0.96 12.35 13.58
N ARG A 197 -0.92 11.31 14.42
CA ARG A 197 -1.74 11.31 15.63
C ARG A 197 -1.38 12.59 16.36
N ASP A 198 -2.35 13.47 16.58
CA ASP A 198 -2.13 14.68 17.34
C ASP A 198 -2.00 14.31 18.83
N ILE A 199 -0.75 14.03 19.22
CA ILE A 199 -0.37 13.62 20.58
C ILE A 199 -0.35 14.84 21.54
N SER A 200 -0.67 16.05 21.07
CA SER A 200 -0.73 17.25 21.91
C SER A 200 -1.76 17.13 23.03
N SER A 201 -2.80 16.32 22.79
CA SER A 201 -3.84 15.96 23.78
C SER A 201 -3.37 15.01 24.89
N LEU A 202 -2.21 14.36 24.76
CA LEU A 202 -1.66 13.41 25.73
C LEU A 202 -0.54 14.01 26.59
N LYS A 203 -0.20 15.29 26.40
CA LYS A 203 0.68 15.99 27.35
C LYS A 203 -0.13 16.28 28.62
N ILE A 204 0.05 15.42 29.62
CA ILE A 204 -0.37 15.71 30.99
C ILE A 204 0.33 17.01 31.39
N LYS A 205 -0.47 18.03 31.76
CA LYS A 205 0.05 19.27 32.35
C LYS A 205 0.62 18.91 33.72
N ASN A 206 1.93 19.04 33.87
CA ASN A 206 2.58 19.13 35.18
C ASN A 206 2.18 20.44 35.87
#